data_AF-A0AAN5C8L9-F1
#
_entry.id   AF-A0AAN5C8L9-F1
#
_cell.length_a   1.000
_cell.length_b   1.000
_cell.length_c   1.000
_cell.angle_alpha   90.00
_cell.angle_beta   90.00
_cell.angle_gamma   90.00
#
_symmetry.space_group_name_H-M   'P 1'
#
loop_
_entity.id
_entity.type
_entity.pdbx_description
1 polymer ?
#
loop_
_entity_poly.entity_id
_entity_poly.type
_entity_poly.pdbx_seq_one_letter_code
_entity_poly.pdbx_strand_id
1 'polypeptide(L)'
;MARFLILLSTAVHLVSATLVGELSKELIKEGLVSIDENGIPKTSCMVLLSNGTSTPQECPVIPGFGPQGVGCFALWNADRLIEQGCFSRQEISLRNQCKKKTCHSRRKQKDVSFCCCHGPLCNGKFTQ
;
A
#
# COMPACT_ATOMS: atom_id res chain seq x y z
N MET A 1 -27.01 39.47 -38.86
CA MET A 1 -26.71 38.03 -38.70
C MET A 1 -25.40 37.91 -37.95
N ALA A 2 -25.43 37.60 -36.65
CA ALA A 2 -24.24 37.53 -35.81
C ALA A 2 -23.64 36.12 -35.86
N ARG A 3 -22.35 36.02 -36.24
CA ARG A 3 -21.60 34.76 -36.28
C ARG A 3 -21.11 34.42 -34.87
N PHE A 4 -21.63 33.35 -34.29
CA PHE A 4 -21.12 32.75 -33.06
C PHE A 4 -19.85 31.96 -33.37
N LEU A 5 -18.71 32.40 -32.83
CA LEU A 5 -17.45 31.65 -32.83
C LEU A 5 -17.46 30.72 -31.61
N ILE A 6 -17.60 29.42 -31.85
CA ILE A 6 -17.52 28.39 -30.81
C ILE A 6 -16.03 28.11 -30.57
N LEU A 7 -15.51 28.61 -29.45
CA LEU A 7 -14.20 28.25 -28.93
C LEU A 7 -14.26 26.80 -28.41
N LEU A 8 -13.71 25.86 -29.17
CA LEU A 8 -13.46 24.50 -28.69
C LEU A 8 -12.35 24.55 -27.63
N SER A 9 -12.76 24.50 -26.36
CA SER A 9 -11.89 24.20 -25.23
C SER A 9 -11.48 22.72 -25.31
N THR A 10 -10.28 22.44 -25.83
CA THR A 10 -9.67 21.12 -25.67
C THR A 10 -9.16 21.00 -24.24
N ALA A 11 -9.94 20.32 -23.38
CA ALA A 11 -9.48 19.90 -22.07
C ALA A 11 -8.32 18.91 -22.25
N VAL A 12 -7.09 19.38 -22.06
CA VAL A 12 -5.91 18.52 -21.99
C VAL A 12 -6.02 17.73 -20.68
N HIS A 13 -6.41 16.46 -20.77
CA HIS A 13 -6.30 15.54 -19.66
C HIS A 13 -4.81 15.32 -19.36
N LEU A 14 -4.27 16.06 -18.38
CA LEU A 14 -2.99 15.71 -17.76
C LEU A 14 -3.17 14.36 -17.07
N VAL A 15 -2.82 13.28 -17.76
CA VAL A 15 -2.55 12.00 -17.11
C VAL A 15 -1.27 12.21 -16.31
N SER A 16 -1.40 12.42 -15.00
CA SER A 16 -0.28 12.28 -14.08
C SER A 16 0.17 10.83 -14.17
N ALA A 17 1.19 10.57 -15.00
CA ALA A 17 1.96 9.35 -14.89
C ALA A 17 2.55 9.35 -13.48
N THR A 18 1.88 8.64 -12.56
CA THR A 18 2.42 8.38 -11.24
C THR A 18 3.77 7.73 -11.49
N LEU A 19 4.85 8.39 -11.05
CA LEU A 19 6.20 7.88 -11.15
C LEU A 19 6.26 6.64 -10.25
N VAL A 20 5.93 5.48 -10.82
CA VAL A 20 6.03 4.17 -10.16
C VAL A 20 7.50 3.98 -9.85
N GLY A 21 7.84 3.92 -8.58
CA GLY A 21 9.22 3.78 -8.17
C GLY A 21 9.77 2.36 -8.41
N GLU A 22 11.08 2.22 -8.25
CA GLU A 22 11.78 0.97 -8.54
C GLU A 22 11.35 -0.17 -7.61
N LEU A 23 10.99 0.11 -6.36
CA LEU A 23 10.45 -0.93 -5.47
C LEU A 23 9.10 -1.43 -5.98
N SER A 24 8.19 -0.53 -6.37
CA SER A 24 6.89 -0.94 -6.88
C SER A 24 7.02 -1.79 -8.14
N LYS A 25 7.91 -1.40 -9.08
CA LYS A 25 8.21 -2.21 -10.28
C LYS A 25 8.69 -3.62 -9.93
N GLU A 26 9.62 -3.73 -8.99
CA GLU A 26 10.15 -5.01 -8.51
C GLU A 26 9.02 -5.88 -7.91
N LEU A 27 8.20 -5.31 -7.03
CA LEU A 27 7.12 -6.02 -6.36
C LEU A 27 5.99 -6.43 -7.32
N ILE A 28 5.71 -5.62 -8.34
CA ILE A 28 4.77 -5.95 -9.41
C ILE A 28 5.27 -7.15 -10.21
N LYS A 29 6.55 -7.14 -10.61
CA LYS A 29 7.17 -8.25 -11.33
C LYS A 29 7.13 -9.56 -10.53
N GLU A 30 7.19 -9.48 -9.21
CA GLU A 30 7.12 -10.63 -8.29
C GLU A 30 5.68 -11.05 -7.93
N GLY A 31 4.66 -10.35 -8.44
CA GLY A 31 3.26 -10.61 -8.12
C GLY A 31 2.88 -10.30 -6.65
N LEU A 32 3.67 -9.47 -5.98
CA LEU A 32 3.42 -9.05 -4.60
C LEU A 32 2.57 -7.77 -4.52
N VAL A 33 2.53 -7.01 -5.61
CA VAL A 33 1.72 -5.81 -5.82
C VAL A 33 1.06 -5.95 -7.19
N SER A 34 -0.19 -5.54 -7.31
CA SER A 34 -0.92 -5.47 -8.57
C SER A 34 -1.11 -4.01 -8.99
N ILE A 35 -1.57 -3.78 -10.21
CA ILE A 35 -1.96 -2.46 -10.70
C ILE A 35 -3.48 -2.47 -10.86
N ASP A 36 -4.16 -1.41 -10.42
CA ASP A 36 -5.59 -1.23 -10.65
C ASP A 36 -5.91 -0.68 -12.05
N GLU A 37 -7.20 -0.51 -12.35
CA GLU A 37 -7.67 0.02 -13.62
C GLU A 37 -7.17 1.44 -13.95
N ASN A 38 -6.73 2.19 -12.93
CA ASN A 38 -6.23 3.56 -13.06
C ASN A 38 -4.69 3.61 -13.11
N GLY A 39 -4.01 2.46 -13.15
CA GLY A 39 -2.56 2.41 -13.13
C GLY A 39 -1.93 2.54 -11.74
N ILE A 40 -2.73 2.53 -10.66
CA ILE A 40 -2.26 2.72 -9.29
C ILE A 40 -1.83 1.37 -8.71
N PRO A 41 -0.58 1.24 -8.21
CA PRO A 41 -0.15 0.03 -7.55
C PRO A 41 -0.98 -0.22 -6.28
N LYS A 42 -1.34 -1.48 -6.03
CA LYS A 42 -2.13 -1.89 -4.86
C LYS A 42 -1.76 -3.30 -4.38
N THR A 43 -2.11 -3.62 -3.14
CA THR A 43 -2.02 -4.98 -2.60
C THR A 43 -3.23 -5.28 -1.73
N SER A 44 -3.59 -6.54 -1.57
CA SER A 44 -4.61 -6.95 -0.62
C SER A 44 -3.98 -7.13 0.77
N CYS A 45 -4.60 -6.62 1.83
CA CYS A 45 -4.13 -6.78 3.22
C CYS A 45 -5.26 -7.21 4.14
N MET A 46 -4.95 -7.87 5.25
CA MET A 46 -5.89 -8.02 6.36
C MET A 46 -5.99 -6.70 7.12
N VAL A 47 -7.22 -6.23 7.37
CA VAL A 47 -7.52 -5.00 8.09
C VAL A 47 -8.34 -5.33 9.33
N LEU A 48 -7.94 -4.83 10.49
CA LEU A 48 -8.73 -4.93 11.72
C LEU A 48 -9.81 -3.84 11.71
N LEU A 49 -11.06 -4.26 11.78
CA LEU A 49 -12.22 -3.37 11.88
C LEU A 49 -12.49 -2.97 13.33
N SER A 50 -13.25 -1.89 13.52
CA SER A 50 -13.63 -1.38 14.85
C SER A 50 -14.44 -2.37 15.69
N ASN A 51 -15.10 -3.35 15.06
CA ASN A 51 -15.83 -4.44 15.73
C ASN A 51 -14.92 -5.60 16.17
N GLY A 52 -13.59 -5.49 16.00
CA GLY A 52 -12.62 -6.52 16.35
C GLY A 52 -12.46 -7.65 15.33
N THR A 53 -13.22 -7.64 14.23
CA THR A 53 -13.08 -8.62 13.15
C THR A 53 -12.02 -8.19 12.14
N SER A 54 -11.44 -9.16 11.43
CA SER A 54 -10.41 -8.92 10.44
C SER A 54 -10.89 -9.32 9.05
N THR A 55 -10.79 -8.41 8.08
CA THR A 55 -11.24 -8.64 6.70
C THR A 55 -10.13 -8.34 5.70
N PRO A 56 -10.05 -9.06 4.57
CA PRO A 56 -9.29 -8.61 3.41
C PRO A 56 -9.78 -7.26 2.89
N GLN A 57 -8.87 -6.36 2.53
CA GLN A 57 -9.16 -5.09 1.87
C GLN A 57 -8.05 -4.74 0.87
N GLU A 58 -8.42 -4.16 -0.26
CA GLU A 58 -7.48 -3.61 -1.23
C GLU A 58 -6.87 -2.29 -0.72
N CYS A 59 -5.54 -2.22 -0.74
CA CYS A 59 -4.74 -1.11 -0.28
C CYS A 59 -4.02 -0.48 -1.47
N PRO A 60 -4.52 0.66 -2.01
CA PRO A 60 -3.80 1.39 -3.05
C PRO A 60 -2.62 2.16 -2.47
N VAL A 61 -1.63 2.43 -3.32
CA VAL A 61 -0.60 3.44 -3.03
C VAL A 61 -1.29 4.80 -2.87
N ILE A 62 -1.00 5.48 -1.76
CA ILE A 62 -1.50 6.84 -1.50
C ILE A 62 -0.45 7.83 -2.02
N PRO A 63 -0.83 8.84 -2.84
CA PRO A 63 0.08 9.85 -3.34
C PRO A 63 0.78 10.64 -2.23
N GLY A 64 2.02 11.07 -2.48
CA GLY A 64 2.83 11.82 -1.51
C GLY A 64 4.11 12.36 -2.12
N PHE A 65 4.98 12.96 -1.30
CA PHE A 65 6.25 13.49 -1.76
C PHE A 65 7.24 12.38 -2.14
N GLY A 66 7.66 12.37 -3.41
CA GLY A 66 8.55 11.36 -3.98
C GLY A 66 7.87 10.00 -4.24
N PRO A 67 8.61 9.00 -4.74
CA PRO A 67 8.06 7.68 -5.04
C PRO A 67 7.46 7.02 -3.79
N GLN A 68 6.17 6.69 -3.88
CA GLN A 68 5.43 5.98 -2.84
C GLN A 68 5.29 4.50 -3.21
N GLY A 69 5.18 3.65 -2.19
CA GLY A 69 4.83 2.25 -2.35
C GLY A 69 3.78 1.84 -1.33
N VAL A 70 3.38 0.57 -1.39
CA VAL A 70 2.38 -0.01 -0.48
C VAL A 70 2.81 -1.38 0.02
N GLY A 71 2.38 -1.70 1.24
CA GLY A 71 2.49 -2.99 1.87
C GLY A 71 1.40 -3.17 2.91
N CYS A 72 1.48 -4.26 3.67
CA CYS A 72 0.61 -4.54 4.80
C CYS A 72 1.40 -4.45 6.10
N PHE A 73 0.72 -4.20 7.22
CA PHE A 73 1.34 -4.24 8.54
C PHE A 73 0.48 -5.00 9.55
N ALA A 74 1.12 -5.45 10.63
CA ALA A 74 0.47 -5.91 11.83
C ALA A 74 1.21 -5.36 13.06
N LEU A 75 0.44 -5.04 14.09
CA LEU A 75 0.87 -4.55 15.40
C LEU A 75 0.16 -5.38 16.47
N TRP A 76 0.92 -5.97 17.39
CA TRP A 76 0.36 -6.84 18.42
C TRP A 76 1.17 -6.78 19.71
N ASN A 77 0.57 -7.21 20.81
CA ASN A 77 1.22 -7.40 22.10
C ASN A 77 0.92 -8.81 22.61
N ALA A 78 1.97 -9.60 22.86
CA ALA A 78 1.89 -11.04 23.12
C ALA A 78 1.09 -11.76 22.02
N ASP A 79 -0.12 -12.26 22.33
CA ASP A 79 -1.01 -12.91 21.36
C ASP A 79 -2.19 -12.02 20.93
N ARG A 80 -2.26 -10.80 21.46
CA ARG A 80 -3.35 -9.86 21.20
C ARG A 80 -2.99 -8.95 20.03
N LEU A 81 -3.69 -9.14 18.91
CA LEU A 81 -3.69 -8.20 17.80
C LEU A 81 -4.22 -6.83 18.26
N ILE A 82 -3.44 -5.77 18.01
CA ILE A 82 -3.80 -4.39 18.31
C ILE A 82 -4.31 -3.70 17.05
N GLU A 83 -3.59 -3.86 15.94
CA GLU A 83 -3.92 -3.23 14.67
C GLU A 83 -3.32 -4.04 13.51
N GLN A 84 -4.00 -4.05 12.37
CA GLN A 84 -3.42 -4.50 11.10
C GLN A 84 -4.11 -3.76 9.96
N GLY A 85 -3.39 -3.54 8.87
CA GLY A 85 -3.99 -2.93 7.68
C GLY A 85 -2.99 -2.51 6.62
N CYS A 86 -3.39 -1.51 5.85
CA CYS A 86 -2.62 -0.93 4.74
C CYS A 86 -1.47 -0.07 5.25
N PHE A 87 -0.29 -0.19 4.63
CA PHE A 87 0.87 0.64 4.93
C PHE A 87 1.41 1.29 3.65
N SER A 88 1.10 2.57 3.44
CA SER A 88 1.59 3.37 2.31
C SER A 88 2.59 4.42 2.80
N ARG A 89 3.81 4.39 2.26
CA ARG A 89 4.92 5.30 2.62
C ARG A 89 5.87 5.44 1.42
N GLN A 90 6.86 6.33 1.53
CA GLN A 90 7.96 6.42 0.57
C GLN A 90 8.64 5.07 0.37
N GLU A 91 8.98 4.73 -0.87
CA GLU A 91 9.53 3.41 -1.21
C GLU A 91 10.82 3.08 -0.47
N ILE A 92 11.70 4.08 -0.25
CA ILE A 92 12.95 3.88 0.48
C ILE A 92 12.71 3.41 1.92
N SER A 93 11.62 3.88 2.52
CA SER A 93 11.20 3.48 3.86
C SER A 93 10.68 2.04 3.87
N LEU A 94 9.81 1.72 2.91
CA LEU A 94 9.23 0.37 2.77
C LEU A 94 10.29 -0.68 2.45
N ARG A 95 11.23 -0.39 1.55
CA ARG A 95 12.32 -1.30 1.17
C ARG A 95 13.14 -1.77 2.39
N ASN A 96 13.34 -0.87 3.36
CA ASN A 96 14.12 -1.17 4.56
C ASN A 96 13.30 -1.84 5.66
N GLN A 97 12.03 -1.45 5.81
CA GLN A 97 11.18 -1.88 6.94
C GLN A 97 10.35 -3.13 6.65
N CYS A 98 9.95 -3.35 5.40
CA CYS A 98 9.00 -4.39 5.03
C CYS A 98 9.70 -5.63 4.46
N LYS A 99 9.18 -6.82 4.79
CA LYS A 99 9.68 -8.10 4.27
C LYS A 99 8.76 -8.67 3.20
N LYS A 100 9.30 -9.36 2.22
CA LYS A 100 8.48 -10.03 1.21
C LYS A 100 7.76 -11.22 1.82
N LYS A 101 6.47 -11.37 1.51
CA LYS A 101 5.58 -12.50 1.81
C LYS A 101 5.26 -12.79 3.28
N THR A 102 6.10 -12.38 4.21
CA THR A 102 5.98 -12.75 5.63
C THR A 102 5.99 -11.51 6.52
N CYS A 103 5.06 -11.47 7.48
CA CYS A 103 5.04 -10.45 8.52
C CYS A 103 5.73 -11.01 9.77
N HIS A 104 7.01 -10.65 9.95
CA HIS A 104 7.84 -11.13 11.05
C HIS A 104 8.51 -9.97 11.77
N SER A 105 8.32 -9.87 13.08
CA SER A 105 8.89 -8.81 13.91
C SER A 105 10.21 -9.23 14.55
N ARG A 106 11.32 -8.60 14.16
CA ARG A 106 12.66 -8.90 14.73
C ARG A 106 12.89 -8.30 16.11
N ARG A 107 12.06 -7.35 16.56
CA ARG A 107 12.31 -6.56 17.78
C ARG A 107 10.98 -6.27 18.49
N LYS A 108 10.98 -6.45 19.81
CA LYS A 108 9.94 -5.90 20.69
C LYS A 108 10.31 -4.49 21.11
N GLN A 109 9.35 -3.58 21.09
CA GLN A 109 9.47 -2.29 21.76
C GLN A 109 8.37 -2.20 22.81
N LYS A 110 8.76 -2.24 24.10
CA LYS A 110 7.81 -2.19 25.23
C LYS A 110 6.68 -3.24 25.09
N ASP A 111 7.06 -4.48 24.82
CA ASP A 111 6.17 -5.63 24.58
C ASP A 111 5.28 -5.57 23.33
N VAL A 112 5.32 -4.47 22.60
CA VAL A 112 4.65 -4.34 21.31
C VAL A 112 5.57 -4.82 20.20
N SER A 113 5.00 -5.64 19.33
CA SER A 113 5.64 -6.21 18.15
C SER A 113 5.01 -5.60 16.91
N PHE A 114 5.84 -5.21 15.96
CA PHE A 114 5.43 -4.62 14.68
C PHE A 114 6.12 -5.35 13.53
N CYS A 115 5.37 -5.63 12.47
CA CYS A 115 5.94 -6.06 11.20
C CYS A 115 5.26 -5.33 10.04
N CYS A 116 6.04 -5.15 8.98
CA CYS A 116 5.55 -4.75 7.67
C CYS A 116 5.93 -5.82 6.65
N CYS A 117 5.05 -6.05 5.67
CA CYS A 117 5.32 -6.99 4.60
C CYS A 117 4.74 -6.57 3.24
N HIS A 118 5.28 -7.17 2.18
CA HIS A 118 4.77 -7.05 0.81
C HIS A 118 4.15 -8.38 0.37
N GLY A 119 3.02 -8.31 -0.33
CA GLY A 119 2.32 -9.47 -0.85
C GLY A 119 0.86 -9.54 -0.37
N PRO A 120 -0.02 -10.19 -1.15
CA PRO A 120 -1.43 -10.33 -0.79
C PRO A 120 -1.58 -11.02 0.56
N LEU A 121 -2.31 -10.38 1.48
CA LEU A 121 -2.68 -10.87 2.80
C LEU A 121 -1.48 -11.30 3.66
N CYS A 122 -0.28 -10.78 3.38
CA CYS A 122 0.94 -11.21 4.05
C CYS A 122 0.95 -10.94 5.56
N ASN A 123 0.11 -10.01 6.02
CA ASN A 123 -0.07 -9.66 7.44
C ASN A 123 -1.14 -10.51 8.15
N GLY A 124 -1.85 -11.40 7.44
CA GLY A 124 -2.86 -12.27 8.06
C GLY A 124 -2.27 -13.35 8.97
N LYS A 125 -0.98 -13.63 8.83
CA LYS A 125 -0.19 -14.38 9.81
C LYS A 125 1.01 -13.52 10.20
N PHE A 126 1.10 -13.20 11.48
CA PHE A 126 2.23 -12.45 12.04
C PHE A 126 2.98 -13.32 13.03
N THR A 127 4.30 -13.16 13.04
CA THR A 127 5.21 -13.93 13.90
C THR A 127 6.26 -13.02 14.48
N GLN A 128 6.95 -13.55 15.47
CA GLN A 128 8.07 -12.91 16.14
C GLN A 128 9.29 -13.81 16.09
#